data_AF-A0A1R1E964-F1
#
_entry.id   AF-A0A1R1E964-F1
#
_cell.length_a   1.000
_cell.length_b   1.000
_cell.length_c   1.000
_cell.angle_alpha   90.00
_cell.angle_beta   90.00
_cell.angle_gamma   90.00
#
_symmetry.space_group_name_H-M   'P 1'
#
loop_
_entity.id
_entity.type
_entity.pdbx_description
1 polymer ?
#
loop_
_entity_poly.entity_id
_entity_poly.type
_entity_poly.pdbx_seq_one_letter_code
_entity_poly.pdbx_strand_id
1 'polypeptide(L)' 'MREWIGKCRDCGRDIYCENGFLNGVVLEDQSLKCFPCAEQGDAGTGDSERQSTETGGSVQHSEREPD' A
#
# COMPACT_ATOMS: atom_id res chain seq x y z
N MET A 1 4.19 17.37 5.09
CA MET A 1 5.30 18.05 4.37
C MET A 1 5.79 17.10 3.29
N ARG A 2 6.00 17.60 2.06
CA ARG A 2 6.44 16.79 0.92
C ARG A 2 7.71 17.42 0.35
N GLU A 3 8.81 16.70 0.43
CA GLU A 3 10.10 17.12 -0.06
C GLU A 3 10.50 16.26 -1.25
N TRP A 4 10.93 16.90 -2.34
CA TRP A 4 11.44 16.18 -3.50
C TRP A 4 12.87 15.71 -3.23
N ILE A 5 13.12 14.42 -3.44
CA ILE A 5 14.40 13.79 -3.14
C ILE A 5 15.16 13.44 -4.42
N GLY A 6 14.46 13.01 -5.48
CA GLY A 6 15.10 12.64 -6.73
C GLY A 6 14.15 11.90 -7.67
N LYS A 7 14.73 11.18 -8.64
CA LYS A 7 13.97 10.40 -9.65
C LYS A 7 14.31 8.92 -9.57
N CYS A 8 13.31 8.09 -9.84
CA CYS A 8 13.47 6.65 -9.98
C CYS A 8 14.39 6.35 -11.16
N ARG A 9 15.40 5.50 -10.95
CA ARG A 9 16.35 5.10 -11.99
C ARG A 9 15.70 4.38 -13.17
N ASP A 10 14.69 3.54 -12.94
CA ASP A 10 14.08 2.74 -14.02
C ASP A 10 13.02 3.49 -14.84
N CYS A 11 12.10 4.20 -14.17
CA CYS A 11 10.94 4.83 -14.82
C CYS A 11 11.00 6.37 -14.85
N GLY A 12 11.99 7.00 -14.23
CA GLY A 12 12.13 8.46 -14.20
C GLY A 12 11.11 9.21 -13.32
N ARG A 13 10.24 8.49 -12.60
CA ARG A 13 9.22 9.08 -11.71
C ARG A 13 9.86 9.82 -10.54
N ASP A 14 9.29 10.96 -10.17
CA ASP A 14 9.72 11.72 -8.99
C ASP A 14 9.44 10.97 -7.68
N ILE A 15 10.45 10.92 -6.83
CA ILE A 15 10.44 10.32 -5.50
C ILE A 15 10.50 11.44 -4.47
N TYR A 16 9.63 11.34 -3.48
CA TYR A 16 9.46 12.34 -2.44
C TYR A 16 9.58 11.70 -1.07
N CYS A 17 10.11 12.45 -0.11
CA CYS A 17 9.87 12.21 1.30
C CYS A 17 8.54 12.88 1.66
N GLU A 18 7.56 12.08 2.08
CA GLU A 18 6.26 12.56 2.50
C GLU A 18 6.04 12.23 3.97
N ASN A 19 5.86 13.26 4.80
CA ASN A 19 5.65 13.13 6.24
C ASN A 19 6.74 12.32 6.97
N GLY A 20 7.99 12.41 6.51
CA GLY A 20 9.13 11.70 7.09
C GLY A 20 9.37 10.30 6.54
N PHE A 21 8.58 9.85 5.57
CA PHE A 21 8.73 8.56 4.90
C PHE A 21 9.10 8.73 3.43
N LEU A 22 10.10 7.98 2.97
CA LEU A 22 10.49 7.98 1.56
C LEU A 22 9.48 7.16 0.75
N ASN A 23 8.88 7.76 -0.27
CA ASN A 23 8.01 7.06 -1.23
C ASN A 23 8.81 6.27 -2.29
N GLY A 24 9.74 5.44 -1.82
CA GLY A 24 10.63 4.64 -2.63
C GLY A 24 11.65 3.88 -1.79
N VAL A 25 12.59 3.24 -2.46
CA VAL A 25 13.67 2.43 -1.87
C VAL A 25 15.02 3.02 -2.31
N VAL A 26 15.96 3.10 -1.36
CA VAL A 26 17.36 3.43 -1.65
C VAL A 26 18.12 2.12 -1.83
N LEU A 27 18.72 1.92 -3.01
CA LEU A 27 19.54 0.76 -3.33
C LEU A 27 20.95 0.89 -2.73
N GLU A 28 21.70 -0.22 -2.68
CA GLU A 28 23.08 -0.23 -2.17
C GLU A 28 24.02 0.71 -2.94
N ASP A 29 23.76 0.92 -4.23
CA ASP A 29 24.50 1.85 -5.09
C ASP A 29 24.07 3.32 -4.94
N GLN A 30 23.28 3.63 -3.91
CA GLN A 30 22.71 4.96 -3.64
C GLN A 30 21.72 5.45 -4.72
N SER A 31 21.30 4.56 -5.63
CA SER A 31 20.23 4.84 -6.59
C SER A 31 18.86 4.81 -5.91
N LEU A 32 17.94 5.63 -6.41
CA LEU A 32 16.56 5.67 -5.96
C LEU A 32 15.66 4.83 -6.87
N LYS A 33 14.78 4.02 -6.27
CA LYS A 33 13.79 3.20 -6.98
C LYS A 33 12.40 3.45 -6.41
N CYS A 34 11.37 3.61 -7.24
CA CYS A 34 10.00 3.71 -6.73
C CYS A 34 9.48 2.32 -6.33
N PHE A 35 8.51 2.24 -5.41
CA PHE A 35 7.96 0.95 -4.96
C PHE A 35 7.53 0.02 -6.09
N PRO A 36 6.79 0.48 -7.12
CA PRO A 36 6.43 -0.40 -8.23
C PRO A 36 7.65 -1.03 -8.91
N CYS A 37 8.71 -0.26 -9.16
CA CYS A 37 9.94 -0.74 -9.80
C CYS A 37 10.77 -1.64 -8.86
N ALA A 38 10.67 -1.46 -7.55
CA ALA A 38 11.26 -2.37 -6.58
C ALA A 38 10.53 -3.72 -6.55
N GLU A 39 9.19 -3.71 -6.51
CA GLU A 39 8.36 -4.92 -6.50
C GLU A 39 8.46 -5.76 -7.77
N GLN A 40 8.79 -5.13 -8.92
CA GLN A 40 9.04 -5.86 -10.18
C GLN A 40 10.34 -6.70 -10.15
N GLY A 41 11.31 -6.32 -9.31
CA GLY A 41 12.59 -7.05 -9.16
C GLY A 41 12.51 -8.18 -8.13
N ASP A 42 11.64 -8.04 -7.15
CA ASP A 42 11.45 -8.98 -6.06
C ASP A 42 10.02 -9.53 -6.12
N ALA A 43 9.84 -10.61 -6.89
CA ALA A 43 8.60 -11.37 -6.92
C ALA A 43 8.35 -12.01 -5.55
N GLY A 44 7.76 -11.26 -4.61
CA GLY A 44 7.52 -11.77 -3.28
C GLY A 44 6.85 -10.79 -2.32
N THR A 45 5.51 -10.85 -2.33
CA THR A 45 4.65 -10.61 -1.15
C THR A 45 4.32 -9.14 -0.83
N GLY A 46 3.53 -8.51 -1.71
CA GLY A 46 2.56 -7.52 -1.25
C GLY A 46 1.48 -8.25 -0.45
N ASP A 47 1.52 -8.10 0.88
CA ASP A 47 0.45 -8.57 1.77
C ASP A 47 -0.84 -7.89 1.32
N SER A 48 -1.68 -8.68 0.64
CA SER A 48 -3.06 -8.31 0.41
C SER A 48 -3.69 -8.28 1.80
N GLU A 49 -3.68 -7.09 2.39
CA GLU A 49 -4.53 -6.70 3.49
C GLU A 49 -5.88 -7.34 3.26
N ARG A 50 -6.14 -8.41 4.02
CA ARG A 50 -7.44 -9.07 4.04
C ARG A 50 -8.39 -8.04 4.61
N GLN A 51 -8.99 -7.25 3.72
CA GLN A 51 -10.12 -6.40 4.03
C GLN A 51 -11.21 -7.31 4.59
N SER A 52 -11.21 -7.40 5.91
CA SER A 52 -12.35 -7.84 6.69
C SER A 52 -13.35 -6.69 6.57
N THR A 53 -14.01 -6.61 5.42
CA THR A 53 -15.17 -5.74 5.28
C THR A 53 -16.18 -6.24 6.30
N GLU A 54 -16.30 -5.50 7.38
CA GLU A 54 -17.49 -5.31 8.20
C GLU A 54 -18.76 -5.37 7.34
N THR A 55 -19.30 -6.58 7.14
CA THR A 55 -20.66 -6.73 6.61
C THR A 55 -21.63 -6.40 7.74
N GLY A 56 -21.91 -5.12 7.90
CA GLY A 56 -23.18 -4.66 8.45
C GLY A 56 -24.32 -5.02 7.49
N GLY A 57 -25.38 -5.62 8.04
CA GLY A 57 -26.64 -5.94 7.36
C GLY A 57 -26.79 -7.44 7.06
N SER A 58 -27.67 -8.18 7.73
CA SER A 58 -29.12 -8.03 7.55
C SER A 58 -29.88 -8.63 8.72
N VAL A 59 -30.84 -7.86 9.21
CA VAL A 59 -31.99 -8.28 10.01
C VAL A 59 -32.63 -9.58 9.52
N GLN A 60 -32.96 -10.51 10.42
CA GLN A 60 -34.26 -11.19 10.49
C GLN A 60 -34.55 -11.58 11.95
N HIS A 61 -35.22 -10.67 12.67
CA HIS A 61 -35.97 -11.03 13.88
C HIS A 61 -37.04 -12.04 13.44
N SER A 62 -36.94 -13.28 13.91
CA SER A 62 -38.07 -14.23 13.81
C SER A 62 -38.82 -14.14 15.13
N GLU A 63 -39.74 -13.19 15.21
CA GLU A 63 -40.78 -13.19 16.24
C GLU A 63 -41.59 -14.49 16.08
N ARG A 64 -41.53 -15.37 17.09
CA ARG A 64 -42.46 -16.49 17.20
C ARG A 64 -43.00 -16.52 18.62
N GLU A 65 -44.17 -15.92 18.78
CA GLU A 65 -44.97 -15.99 19.99
C GLU A 65 -45.45 -17.43 20.29
N PRO A 66 -45.70 -17.76 21.57
CA PRO A 66 -46.07 -19.09 22.06
C PRO A 66 -47.58 -19.38 21.97
N ASP A 67 -47.94 -20.66 21.83
CA ASP A 67 -49.25 -21.25 22.18
C ASP A 67 -49.05 -22.26 23.30
#